data_AF-A0A2G8KQH0-F1
#
_entry.id   AF-A0A2G8KQH0-F1
#
_cell.length_a   1.000
_cell.length_b   1.000
_cell.length_c   1.000
_cell.angle_alpha   90.00
_cell.angle_beta   90.00
_cell.angle_gamma   90.00
#
_symmetry.space_group_name_H-M   'P 1'
#
loop_
_entity.id
_entity.type
_entity.pdbx_description
1 polymer ?
#
loop_
_entity_poly.entity_id
_entity_poly.type
_entity_poly.pdbx_seq_one_letter_code
_entity_poly.pdbx_strand_id
1 'polypeptide(L)'
;MMLYRLKDSSKSFEKSVKESQKRGDIDGEALLKGKLNVYKSFLENLWDLLMEGLSPGYSYPQRTTSLLIITTVRSIFKDDKCAILDYKALWDSRNSGLLLQRLTDTFDVNKVMTFDLLKEITQECLRWEDPNELHKMYQCALRLAASSKPHHCETAAYLLRLLAQQNSPPLKRCQGKHGMVKAVLEDLSGELEMQISRGRSSLLEAAVSGPMYSILHCVRALLSDIVPREVINESGWLDLFQKILSLSLEVADVASPTVCNSSPEGYIPETSDSTGEKCYTLQGVDV
;
A
#
# COMPACT_ATOMS: atom_id res chain seq x y z
N MET A 1 -2.91 0.58 -27.45
CA MET A 1 -2.53 0.59 -28.89
C MET A 1 -1.92 1.92 -29.34
N MET A 2 -2.52 3.08 -29.02
CA MET A 2 -2.01 4.39 -29.46
C MET A 2 -0.60 4.73 -28.94
N LEU A 3 -0.35 4.61 -27.62
CA LEU A 3 0.95 4.95 -27.03
C LEU A 3 2.11 4.12 -27.60
N TYR A 4 1.88 2.83 -27.88
CA TYR A 4 2.85 1.97 -28.56
C TYR A 4 3.16 2.47 -29.98
N ARG A 5 2.13 2.80 -30.76
CA ARG A 5 2.33 3.35 -32.12
C ARG A 5 3.10 4.66 -32.10
N LEU A 6 2.86 5.50 -31.09
CA LEU A 6 3.54 6.79 -30.91
C LEU A 6 5.03 6.56 -30.60
N LYS A 7 5.34 5.62 -29.70
CA LYS A 7 6.70 5.14 -29.43
C LYS A 7 7.40 4.62 -30.69
N ASP A 8 6.77 3.71 -31.43
CA ASP A 8 7.38 3.09 -32.61
C ASP A 8 7.61 4.10 -33.74
N SER A 9 6.64 5.00 -33.97
CA SER A 9 6.76 6.07 -34.95
C SER A 9 7.87 7.04 -34.56
N SER A 10 8.02 7.36 -33.27
CA SER A 10 9.12 8.18 -32.78
C SER A 10 10.48 7.57 -33.08
N LYS A 11 10.66 6.27 -32.83
CA LYS A 11 11.93 5.58 -33.14
C LYS A 11 12.26 5.65 -34.63
N SER A 12 11.24 5.51 -35.49
CA SER A 12 11.38 5.66 -36.94
C SER A 12 11.79 7.08 -37.34
N PHE A 13 11.18 8.10 -36.72
CA PHE A 13 11.55 9.50 -36.95
C PHE A 13 12.95 9.82 -36.44
N GLU A 14 13.36 9.34 -35.26
CA GLU A 14 14.72 9.54 -34.74
C GLU A 14 15.79 8.94 -35.67
N LYS A 15 15.51 7.76 -36.24
CA LYS A 15 16.40 7.15 -37.24
C LYS A 15 16.47 8.02 -38.50
N SER A 16 15.32 8.45 -39.00
CA SER A 16 15.22 9.33 -40.18
C SER A 16 15.92 10.68 -39.96
N VAL A 17 15.86 11.25 -38.74
CA VAL A 17 16.60 12.48 -38.36
C VAL A 17 18.10 12.27 -38.50
N LYS A 18 18.63 11.16 -37.96
CA LYS A 18 20.07 10.82 -38.07
C LYS A 18 20.49 10.61 -39.53
N GLU A 19 19.61 10.08 -40.37
CA GLU A 19 19.86 9.91 -41.81
C GLU A 19 19.85 11.24 -42.57
N SER A 20 18.88 12.14 -42.31
CA SER A 20 18.87 13.48 -42.91
C SER A 20 20.07 14.33 -42.45
N GLN A 21 20.49 14.21 -41.19
CA GLN A 21 21.73 14.82 -40.69
C GLN A 21 22.97 14.37 -41.48
N LYS A 22 23.11 13.06 -41.73
CA LYS A 22 24.21 12.52 -42.54
C LYS A 22 24.19 13.00 -43.99
N ARG A 23 23.01 13.29 -44.52
CA ARG A 23 22.81 13.78 -45.89
C ARG A 23 22.92 15.30 -46.02
N GLY A 24 23.01 16.05 -44.92
CA GLY A 24 22.98 17.51 -44.94
C GLY A 24 21.62 18.10 -45.33
N ASP A 25 20.54 17.33 -45.19
CA ASP A 25 19.16 17.74 -45.48
C ASP A 25 18.57 18.49 -44.28
N ILE A 26 18.84 19.79 -44.23
CA ILE A 26 18.48 20.69 -43.12
C ILE A 26 16.95 20.80 -42.97
N ASP A 27 16.23 20.96 -44.09
CA ASP A 27 14.77 21.15 -44.08
C ASP A 27 14.04 19.88 -43.64
N GLY A 28 14.46 18.71 -44.15
CA GLY A 28 13.91 17.42 -43.73
C GLY A 28 14.22 17.09 -42.27
N GLU A 29 15.43 17.42 -41.79
CA GLU A 29 15.79 17.30 -40.38
C GLU A 29 14.88 18.17 -39.49
N ALA A 30 14.70 19.45 -39.85
CA ALA A 30 13.87 20.39 -39.10
C ALA A 30 12.41 19.92 -39.03
N LEU A 31 11.85 19.44 -40.15
CA LEU A 31 10.49 18.90 -40.20
C LEU A 31 10.32 17.69 -39.28
N LEU A 32 11.25 16.74 -39.30
CA LEU A 32 11.18 15.53 -38.47
C LEU A 32 11.35 15.86 -36.97
N LYS A 33 12.25 16.78 -36.63
CA LYS A 33 12.39 17.30 -35.26
C LYS A 33 11.11 18.00 -34.79
N GLY A 34 10.46 18.78 -35.66
CA GLY A 34 9.17 19.39 -35.38
C GLY A 34 8.10 18.36 -35.03
N LYS A 35 8.01 17.26 -35.80
CA LYS A 35 7.08 16.14 -35.50
C LYS A 35 7.39 15.46 -34.17
N LEU A 36 8.66 15.21 -33.87
CA LEU A 36 9.08 14.65 -32.57
C LEU A 36 8.71 15.57 -31.41
N ASN A 37 8.86 16.89 -31.59
CA ASN A 37 8.47 17.87 -30.57
C ASN A 37 6.95 17.86 -30.32
N VAL A 38 6.13 17.72 -31.36
CA VAL A 38 4.66 17.57 -31.20
C VAL A 38 4.33 16.32 -30.39
N TYR A 39 5.02 15.20 -30.63
CA TYR A 39 4.83 13.97 -29.85
C TYR A 39 5.22 14.14 -28.39
N LYS A 40 6.35 14.80 -28.13
CA LYS A 40 6.81 15.14 -26.79
C LYS A 40 5.77 15.99 -26.05
N SER A 41 5.37 17.12 -26.64
CA SER A 41 4.37 18.02 -26.02
C SER A 41 3.03 17.33 -25.78
N PHE A 42 2.60 16.45 -26.68
CA PHE A 42 1.39 15.65 -26.46
C PHE A 42 1.51 14.76 -25.21
N LEU A 43 2.65 14.06 -25.05
CA LEU A 43 2.85 13.16 -23.91
C LEU A 43 3.00 13.92 -22.58
N GLU A 44 3.65 15.08 -22.59
CA GLU A 44 3.76 15.97 -21.43
C GLU A 44 2.36 16.49 -21.02
N ASN A 45 1.57 16.98 -21.97
CA ASN A 45 0.20 17.43 -21.70
C ASN A 45 -0.72 16.30 -21.22
N LEU A 46 -0.57 15.10 -21.80
CA LEU A 46 -1.29 13.92 -21.34
C LEU A 46 -0.90 13.59 -19.90
N TRP A 47 0.39 13.63 -19.56
CA TRP A 47 0.85 13.39 -18.20
C TRP A 47 0.26 14.37 -17.20
N ASP A 48 0.26 15.67 -17.52
CA ASP A 48 -0.33 16.70 -16.66
C ASP A 48 -1.81 16.45 -16.41
N LEU A 49 -2.57 16.11 -17.45
CA LEU A 49 -3.99 15.74 -17.34
C LEU A 49 -4.20 14.51 -16.43
N LEU A 50 -3.34 13.50 -16.55
CA LEU A 50 -3.41 12.29 -15.74
C LEU A 50 -3.11 12.59 -14.27
N MET A 51 -2.12 13.43 -13.99
CA MET A 51 -1.79 13.88 -12.64
C MET A 51 -2.90 14.74 -12.04
N GLU A 52 -3.51 15.61 -12.84
CA GLU A 52 -4.68 16.39 -12.43
C GLU A 52 -5.84 15.47 -12.02
N GLY A 53 -6.07 14.39 -12.78
CA GLY A 53 -7.04 13.34 -12.47
C GLY A 53 -6.80 12.58 -11.16
N LEU A 54 -5.61 12.72 -10.55
CA LEU A 54 -5.30 12.23 -9.21
C LEU A 54 -5.56 13.27 -8.11
N SER A 55 -6.09 14.45 -8.41
CA SER A 55 -6.34 15.48 -7.40
C SER A 55 -7.55 15.14 -6.51
N PRO A 56 -7.63 15.70 -5.28
CA PRO A 56 -8.86 15.65 -4.48
C PRO A 56 -9.99 16.38 -5.23
N GLY A 57 -11.01 15.66 -5.66
CA GLY A 57 -12.14 16.21 -6.43
C GLY A 57 -12.60 15.30 -7.58
N TYR A 58 -11.71 14.48 -8.11
CA TYR A 58 -12.08 13.49 -9.13
C TYR A 58 -12.76 12.28 -8.52
N SER A 59 -13.73 11.71 -9.25
CA SER A 59 -14.43 10.49 -8.86
C SER A 59 -13.52 9.26 -8.90
N TYR A 60 -13.96 8.18 -8.25
CA TYR A 60 -13.25 6.90 -8.26
C TYR A 60 -12.89 6.42 -9.68
N PRO A 61 -13.83 6.31 -10.65
CA PRO A 61 -13.50 5.82 -12.00
C PRO A 61 -12.49 6.70 -12.74
N GLN A 62 -12.50 8.01 -12.50
CA GLN A 62 -11.55 8.94 -13.10
C GLN A 62 -10.13 8.72 -12.57
N ARG A 63 -9.98 8.51 -11.25
CA ARG A 63 -8.68 8.18 -10.65
C ARG A 63 -8.18 6.83 -11.14
N THR A 64 -9.03 5.81 -11.18
CA THR A 64 -8.68 4.48 -11.68
C THR A 64 -8.23 4.55 -13.15
N THR A 65 -8.96 5.28 -13.98
CA THR A 65 -8.58 5.48 -15.39
C THR A 65 -7.22 6.17 -15.50
N SER A 66 -6.99 7.20 -14.69
CA SER A 66 -5.71 7.92 -14.67
C SER A 66 -4.56 7.00 -14.27
N LEU A 67 -4.71 6.24 -13.17
CA LEU A 67 -3.71 5.28 -12.69
C LEU A 67 -3.43 4.17 -13.72
N LEU A 68 -4.46 3.66 -14.41
CA LEU A 68 -4.30 2.66 -15.48
C LEU A 68 -3.48 3.21 -16.65
N ILE A 69 -3.76 4.44 -17.09
CA ILE A 69 -3.01 5.07 -18.18
C ILE A 69 -1.58 5.39 -17.73
N ILE A 70 -1.36 5.89 -16.51
CA ILE A 70 -0.02 6.11 -15.94
C ILE A 70 0.77 4.80 -15.90
N THR A 71 0.13 3.70 -15.46
CA THR A 71 0.74 2.36 -15.46
C THR A 71 1.08 1.89 -16.88
N THR A 72 0.23 2.21 -17.85
CA THR A 72 0.50 1.93 -19.27
C THR A 72 1.70 2.75 -19.78
N VAL A 73 1.75 4.05 -19.48
CA VAL A 73 2.89 4.93 -19.81
C VAL A 73 4.17 4.37 -19.21
N ARG A 74 4.16 3.98 -17.93
CA ARG A 74 5.28 3.30 -17.26
C ARG A 74 5.74 2.07 -18.05
N SER A 75 4.84 1.13 -18.35
CA SER A 75 5.21 -0.10 -19.07
C SER A 75 5.83 0.13 -20.45
N ILE A 76 5.49 1.25 -21.10
CA ILE A 76 5.94 1.57 -22.45
C ILE A 76 7.25 2.35 -22.44
N PHE A 77 7.38 3.33 -21.53
CA PHE A 77 8.42 4.36 -21.60
C PHE A 77 9.48 4.30 -20.49
N LYS A 78 9.24 3.58 -19.39
CA LYS A 78 10.16 3.56 -18.22
C LYS A 78 11.62 3.24 -18.60
N ASP A 79 11.82 2.21 -19.40
CA ASP A 79 13.15 1.74 -19.83
C ASP A 79 13.45 2.10 -21.29
N ASP A 80 12.63 2.96 -21.91
CA ASP A 80 12.81 3.33 -23.30
C ASP A 80 13.89 4.40 -23.44
N LYS A 81 14.83 4.18 -24.36
CA LYS A 81 15.92 5.14 -24.65
C LYS A 81 15.51 6.21 -25.66
N CYS A 82 14.25 6.21 -26.09
CA CYS A 82 13.70 7.16 -27.05
C CYS A 82 13.52 8.51 -26.37
N ALA A 83 13.83 9.61 -27.06
CA ALA A 83 13.91 10.94 -26.45
C ALA A 83 12.55 11.66 -26.28
N ILE A 84 11.44 11.06 -26.74
CA ILE A 84 10.13 11.71 -26.72
C ILE A 84 9.50 11.81 -25.33
N LEU A 85 9.93 10.99 -24.37
CA LEU A 85 9.45 11.07 -23.00
C LEU A 85 10.53 10.62 -22.03
N ASP A 86 11.01 11.55 -21.21
CA ASP A 86 11.85 11.22 -20.08
C ASP A 86 10.96 10.83 -18.90
N TYR A 87 10.62 9.54 -18.80
CA TYR A 87 9.74 9.02 -17.75
C TYR A 87 10.23 9.34 -16.34
N LYS A 88 11.55 9.40 -16.12
CA LYS A 88 12.11 9.69 -14.80
C LYS A 88 11.89 11.15 -14.42
N ALA A 89 12.06 12.06 -15.39
CA ALA A 89 11.84 13.49 -15.18
C ALA A 89 10.37 13.86 -14.92
N LEU A 90 9.42 12.98 -15.23
CA LEU A 90 7.99 13.21 -14.95
C LEU A 90 7.65 13.14 -13.45
N TRP A 91 8.48 12.48 -12.65
CA TRP A 91 8.28 12.38 -11.21
C TRP A 91 8.98 13.53 -10.49
N ASP A 92 8.27 14.64 -10.30
CA ASP A 92 8.71 15.72 -9.42
C ASP A 92 8.04 15.59 -8.03
N SER A 93 8.33 16.52 -7.12
CA SER A 93 7.68 16.54 -5.80
C SER A 93 6.16 16.66 -5.85
N ARG A 94 5.60 17.34 -6.86
CA ARG A 94 4.16 17.55 -6.97
C ARG A 94 3.47 16.25 -7.37
N ASN A 95 3.92 15.63 -8.46
CA ASN A 95 3.36 14.41 -9.01
C ASN A 95 3.53 13.24 -8.04
N SER A 96 4.69 13.15 -7.39
CA SER A 96 4.95 12.15 -6.35
C SER A 96 4.06 12.36 -5.13
N GLY A 97 3.84 13.61 -4.71
CA GLY A 97 2.95 13.94 -3.61
C GLY A 97 1.48 13.61 -3.90
N LEU A 98 0.99 13.93 -5.11
CA LEU A 98 -0.36 13.57 -5.55
C LEU A 98 -0.56 12.06 -5.55
N LEU A 99 0.41 11.32 -6.08
CA LEU A 99 0.39 9.86 -6.09
C LEU A 99 0.44 9.29 -4.66
N LEU A 100 1.31 9.79 -3.78
CA LEU A 100 1.41 9.34 -2.39
C LEU A 100 0.08 9.49 -1.64
N GLN A 101 -0.65 10.59 -1.87
CA GLN A 101 -1.98 10.79 -1.29
C GLN A 101 -3.01 9.76 -1.77
N ARG A 102 -2.80 9.07 -2.90
CA ARG A 102 -3.72 8.02 -3.37
C ARG A 102 -3.64 6.74 -2.56
N LEU A 103 -2.64 6.57 -1.68
CA LEU A 103 -2.65 5.46 -0.71
C LEU A 103 -3.82 5.56 0.28
N THR A 104 -4.41 6.76 0.46
CA THR A 104 -5.58 6.97 1.31
C THR A 104 -6.91 6.81 0.56
N ASP A 105 -6.90 6.32 -0.69
CA ASP A 105 -8.12 6.12 -1.46
C ASP A 105 -9.02 5.07 -0.79
N THR A 106 -10.34 5.16 -0.96
CA THR A 106 -11.26 4.19 -0.35
C THR A 106 -11.18 2.82 -1.02
N PHE A 107 -10.71 2.77 -2.28
CA PHE A 107 -10.72 1.57 -3.10
C PHE A 107 -9.33 0.96 -3.21
N ASP A 108 -9.23 -0.33 -2.85
CA ASP A 108 -7.96 -1.04 -2.81
C ASP A 108 -7.27 -1.12 -4.17
N VAL A 109 -8.03 -1.27 -5.27
CA VAL A 109 -7.47 -1.29 -6.64
C VAL A 109 -6.61 -0.06 -6.93
N ASN A 110 -7.03 1.12 -6.47
CA ASN A 110 -6.25 2.34 -6.65
C ASN A 110 -5.00 2.32 -5.78
N LYS A 111 -5.10 1.84 -4.52
CA LYS A 111 -3.94 1.72 -3.62
C LYS A 111 -2.88 0.78 -4.17
N VAL A 112 -3.28 -0.37 -4.73
CA VAL A 112 -2.36 -1.34 -5.34
C VAL A 112 -1.60 -0.68 -6.49
N MET A 113 -2.29 -0.07 -7.46
CA MET A 113 -1.65 0.62 -8.59
C MET A 113 -0.74 1.75 -8.11
N THR A 114 -1.20 2.53 -7.14
CA THR A 114 -0.43 3.61 -6.53
C THR A 114 0.85 3.10 -5.87
N PHE A 115 0.75 2.07 -5.04
CA PHE A 115 1.90 1.46 -4.39
C PHE A 115 2.89 0.91 -5.42
N ASP A 116 2.40 0.24 -6.47
CA ASP A 116 3.24 -0.28 -7.54
C ASP A 116 4.02 0.79 -8.31
N LEU A 117 3.46 1.97 -8.45
CA LEU A 117 4.13 3.13 -9.03
C LEU A 117 5.12 3.77 -8.05
N LEU A 118 4.74 3.94 -6.78
CA LEU A 118 5.56 4.59 -5.74
C LEU A 118 6.88 3.84 -5.47
N LYS A 119 6.91 2.52 -5.60
CA LYS A 119 8.13 1.70 -5.42
C LYS A 119 9.31 2.12 -6.31
N GLU A 120 9.05 2.83 -7.40
CA GLU A 120 10.07 3.24 -8.37
C GLU A 120 10.46 4.71 -8.25
N ILE A 121 9.78 5.47 -7.39
CA ILE A 121 10.02 6.89 -7.17
C ILE A 121 11.16 7.05 -6.15
N THR A 122 12.08 7.97 -6.42
CA THR A 122 13.23 8.22 -5.55
C THR A 122 12.83 8.96 -4.27
N GLN A 123 13.68 8.87 -3.24
CA GLN A 123 13.51 9.63 -2.01
C GLN A 123 13.48 11.14 -2.24
N GLU A 124 14.28 11.64 -3.19
CA GLU A 124 14.31 13.04 -3.60
C GLU A 124 12.91 13.51 -4.04
N CYS A 125 12.30 12.76 -4.97
CA CYS A 125 10.97 13.07 -5.50
C CYS A 125 9.89 13.00 -4.40
N LEU A 126 10.04 12.12 -3.41
CA LEU A 126 9.14 12.02 -2.26
C LEU A 126 9.43 13.05 -1.14
N ARG A 127 10.50 13.85 -1.27
CA ARG A 127 11.01 14.75 -0.22
C ARG A 127 11.38 14.04 1.08
N TRP A 128 11.87 12.81 0.95
CA TRP A 128 12.27 11.95 2.05
C TRP A 128 13.78 11.92 2.31
N GLU A 129 14.54 12.76 1.62
CA GLU A 129 15.96 12.99 1.93
C GLU A 129 16.16 13.73 3.25
N ASP A 130 15.20 14.57 3.66
CA ASP A 130 15.17 15.15 5.01
C ASP A 130 14.77 14.06 6.02
N PRO A 131 15.68 13.66 6.93
CA PRO A 131 15.38 12.65 7.94
C PRO A 131 14.18 13.01 8.82
N ASN A 132 13.90 14.30 9.01
CA ASN A 132 12.76 14.75 9.80
C ASN A 132 11.43 14.47 9.08
N GLU A 133 11.34 14.75 7.78
CA GLU A 133 10.14 14.49 6.98
C GLU A 133 9.88 12.99 6.86
N LEU A 134 10.94 12.22 6.62
CA LEU A 134 10.85 10.75 6.57
C LEU A 134 10.43 10.17 7.93
N HIS A 135 10.95 10.70 9.03
CA HIS A 135 10.55 10.28 10.38
C HIS A 135 9.10 10.69 10.72
N LYS A 136 8.64 11.88 10.32
CA LYS A 136 7.23 12.29 10.45
C LYS A 136 6.30 11.34 9.70
N MET A 137 6.68 10.94 8.48
CA MET A 137 5.91 9.98 7.69
C MET A 137 5.87 8.61 8.39
N TYR A 138 7.00 8.16 8.95
CA TYR A 138 7.05 6.94 9.74
C TYR A 138 6.12 6.98 10.96
N GLN A 139 6.17 8.05 11.74
CA GLN A 139 5.26 8.24 12.88
C GLN A 139 3.79 8.28 12.45
N CYS A 140 3.49 8.91 11.31
CA CYS A 140 2.14 8.92 10.75
C CYS A 140 1.66 7.50 10.44
N ALA A 141 2.51 6.69 9.79
CA ALA A 141 2.20 5.30 9.46
C ALA A 141 1.95 4.44 10.71
N LEU A 142 2.75 4.59 11.77
CA LEU A 142 2.51 3.91 13.05
C LEU A 142 1.19 4.33 13.71
N ARG A 143 0.84 5.63 13.70
CA ARG A 143 -0.45 6.11 14.22
C ARG A 143 -1.64 5.57 13.44
N LEU A 144 -1.50 5.45 12.11
CA LEU A 144 -2.53 4.83 11.27
C LEU A 144 -2.67 3.35 11.58
N ALA A 145 -1.56 2.63 11.79
CA ALA A 145 -1.56 1.22 12.16
C ALA A 145 -2.24 0.97 13.51
N ALA A 146 -2.06 1.86 14.49
CA ALA A 146 -2.71 1.79 15.80
C ALA A 146 -4.16 2.33 15.81
N SER A 147 -4.69 2.76 14.66
CA SER A 147 -6.02 3.35 14.59
C SER A 147 -7.13 2.30 14.54
N SER A 148 -8.26 2.61 15.19
CA SER A 148 -9.50 1.82 15.15
C SER A 148 -10.33 2.00 13.88
N LYS A 149 -9.92 2.89 12.97
CA LYS A 149 -10.61 3.09 11.69
C LYS A 149 -10.20 2.03 10.67
N PRO A 150 -11.14 1.25 10.08
CA PRO A 150 -10.80 0.15 9.18
C PRO A 150 -9.95 0.54 7.95
N HIS A 151 -10.19 1.72 7.37
CA HIS A 151 -9.43 2.17 6.19
C HIS A 151 -8.01 2.66 6.51
N HIS A 152 -7.70 2.93 7.78
CA HIS A 152 -6.38 3.36 8.21
C HIS A 152 -5.38 2.20 8.19
N CYS A 153 -5.77 0.98 8.57
CA CYS A 153 -4.83 -0.15 8.63
C CYS A 153 -4.25 -0.49 7.25
N GLU A 154 -5.10 -0.50 6.22
CA GLU A 154 -4.67 -0.74 4.83
C GLU A 154 -3.69 0.34 4.36
N THR A 155 -4.00 1.60 4.65
CA THR A 155 -3.14 2.74 4.32
C THR A 155 -1.79 2.66 5.05
N ALA A 156 -1.81 2.28 6.33
CA ALA A 156 -0.62 2.08 7.13
C ALA A 156 0.25 0.95 6.57
N ALA A 157 -0.35 -0.17 6.17
CA ALA A 157 0.36 -1.30 5.59
C ALA A 157 1.13 -0.88 4.33
N TYR A 158 0.50 -0.17 3.38
CA TYR A 158 1.18 0.33 2.19
C TYR A 158 2.28 1.34 2.52
N LEU A 159 2.03 2.28 3.44
CA LEU A 159 3.04 3.28 3.84
C LEU A 159 4.24 2.62 4.52
N LEU A 160 4.03 1.69 5.45
CA LEU A 160 5.10 0.97 6.15
C LEU A 160 5.91 0.12 5.18
N ARG A 161 5.27 -0.59 4.24
CA ARG A 161 5.97 -1.33 3.17
C ARG A 161 6.81 -0.40 2.30
N LEU A 162 6.28 0.75 1.91
CA LEU A 162 7.00 1.74 1.10
C LEU A 162 8.19 2.32 1.86
N LEU A 163 8.00 2.72 3.12
CA LEU A 163 9.05 3.21 4.02
C LEU A 163 10.13 2.16 4.28
N ALA A 164 9.75 0.88 4.31
CA ALA A 164 10.70 -0.20 4.54
C ALA A 164 11.62 -0.49 3.36
N GLN A 165 11.26 -0.03 2.16
CA GLN A 165 12.04 -0.18 0.92
C GLN A 165 12.97 1.02 0.65
N GLN A 166 12.99 2.00 1.56
CA GLN A 166 13.75 3.23 1.38
C GLN A 166 15.24 3.04 1.66
N ASN A 167 16.10 3.56 0.77
CA ASN A 167 17.57 3.41 0.85
C ASN A 167 18.15 4.05 2.11
N SER A 168 17.70 5.26 2.44
CA SER A 168 18.02 5.91 3.71
C SER A 168 16.86 5.68 4.68
N PRO A 169 17.01 4.84 5.72
CA PRO A 169 15.90 4.50 6.61
C PRO A 169 15.58 5.64 7.61
N PRO A 170 14.31 5.83 8.01
CA PRO A 170 13.93 6.77 9.09
C PRO A 170 14.53 6.41 10.46
N LEU A 171 14.98 5.17 10.64
CA LEU A 171 15.43 4.64 11.91
C LEU A 171 16.93 4.35 11.87
N LYS A 172 17.68 4.94 12.82
CA LYS A 172 19.14 4.75 12.93
C LYS A 172 19.56 3.34 13.31
N ARG A 173 18.65 2.54 13.89
CA ARG A 173 18.91 1.17 14.33
C ARG A 173 18.80 0.12 13.22
N CYS A 174 18.48 0.52 11.99
CA CYS A 174 18.38 -0.38 10.85
C CYS A 174 19.77 -0.89 10.46
N GLN A 175 20.01 -2.18 10.63
CA GLN A 175 21.25 -2.84 10.24
C GLN A 175 20.99 -3.96 9.25
N GLY A 176 21.87 -4.11 8.26
CA GLY A 176 21.73 -5.12 7.21
C GLY A 176 20.68 -4.77 6.16
N LYS A 177 20.57 -5.64 5.14
CA LYS A 177 19.70 -5.43 3.97
C LYS A 177 18.22 -5.33 4.37
N HIS A 178 17.79 -6.12 5.34
CA HIS A 178 16.41 -6.16 5.81
C HIS A 178 16.20 -5.40 7.14
N GLY A 179 17.19 -4.61 7.57
CA GLY A 179 17.19 -3.94 8.87
C GLY A 179 16.00 -3.01 9.12
N MET A 180 15.54 -2.32 8.06
CA MET A 180 14.36 -1.45 8.17
C MET A 180 13.08 -2.25 8.37
N VAL A 181 12.83 -3.28 7.55
CA VAL A 181 11.66 -4.15 7.72
C VAL A 181 11.67 -4.77 9.12
N LYS A 182 12.83 -5.26 9.59
CA LYS A 182 12.99 -5.78 10.94
C LYS A 182 12.62 -4.77 12.01
N ALA A 183 13.17 -3.55 11.93
CA ALA A 183 12.92 -2.49 12.91
C ALA A 183 11.44 -2.07 12.97
N VAL A 184 10.74 -2.07 11.84
CA VAL A 184 9.29 -1.80 11.79
C VAL A 184 8.50 -2.94 12.42
N LEU A 185 8.85 -4.19 12.12
CA LEU A 185 8.21 -5.37 12.73
C LEU A 185 8.42 -5.41 14.25
N GLU A 186 9.59 -5.01 14.74
CA GLU A 186 9.87 -4.86 16.19
C GLU A 186 8.96 -3.81 16.84
N ASP A 187 8.81 -2.62 16.22
CA ASP A 187 7.91 -1.57 16.73
C ASP A 187 6.45 -2.02 16.73
N LEU A 188 5.99 -2.64 15.65
CA LEU A 188 4.63 -3.18 15.55
C LEU A 188 4.39 -4.30 16.58
N SER A 189 5.38 -5.15 16.84
CA SER A 189 5.27 -6.20 17.85
C SER A 189 5.15 -5.63 19.26
N GLY A 190 5.91 -4.57 19.57
CA GLY A 190 5.79 -3.86 20.85
C GLY A 190 4.43 -3.18 21.02
N GLU A 191 3.91 -2.57 19.95
CA GLU A 191 2.54 -2.01 19.96
C GLU A 191 1.49 -3.11 20.18
N LEU A 192 1.64 -4.26 19.51
CA LEU A 192 0.71 -5.39 19.67
C LEU A 192 0.70 -5.93 21.11
N GLU A 193 1.86 -6.05 21.76
CA GLU A 193 1.97 -6.45 23.17
C GLU A 193 1.17 -5.52 24.10
N MET A 194 1.27 -4.20 23.89
CA MET A 194 0.51 -3.22 24.65
C MET A 194 -0.99 -3.38 24.42
N GLN A 195 -1.41 -3.61 23.19
CA GLN A 195 -2.83 -3.79 22.84
C GLN A 195 -3.41 -5.11 23.37
N ILE A 196 -2.66 -6.21 23.34
CA ILE A 196 -3.03 -7.49 23.97
C ILE A 196 -3.25 -7.30 25.47
N SER A 197 -2.34 -6.59 26.14
CA SER A 197 -2.43 -6.33 27.58
C SER A 197 -3.71 -5.56 27.95
N ARG A 198 -4.10 -4.59 27.11
CA ARG A 198 -5.39 -3.88 27.24
C ARG A 198 -6.56 -4.81 26.96
N GLY A 199 -6.51 -5.60 25.89
CA GLY A 199 -7.58 -6.55 25.53
C GLY A 199 -7.85 -7.61 26.59
N ARG A 200 -6.81 -8.08 27.28
CA ARG A 200 -6.94 -8.98 28.45
C ARG A 200 -7.66 -8.33 29.62
N SER A 201 -7.52 -7.02 29.80
CA SER A 201 -8.16 -6.27 30.87
C SER A 201 -9.61 -5.92 30.52
N SER A 202 -9.83 -5.43 29.29
CA SER A 202 -11.13 -5.05 28.77
C SER A 202 -11.11 -5.05 27.25
N LEU A 203 -11.80 -6.02 26.65
CA LEU A 203 -11.91 -6.10 25.19
C LEU A 203 -12.67 -4.91 24.60
N LEU A 204 -13.66 -4.38 25.33
CA LEU A 204 -14.42 -3.20 24.92
C LEU A 204 -13.52 -1.95 24.84
N GLU A 205 -12.65 -1.76 25.83
CA GLU A 205 -11.69 -0.64 25.82
C GLU A 205 -10.64 -0.81 24.72
N ALA A 206 -10.17 -2.04 24.51
CA ALA A 206 -9.24 -2.38 23.44
C ALA A 206 -9.87 -2.14 22.05
N ALA A 207 -11.16 -2.41 21.86
CA ALA A 207 -11.84 -2.14 20.58
C ALA A 207 -11.77 -0.65 20.17
N VAL A 208 -11.73 0.27 21.15
CA VAL A 208 -11.63 1.72 20.89
C VAL A 208 -10.18 2.18 20.80
N SER A 209 -9.32 1.71 21.71
CA SER A 209 -8.01 2.32 21.98
C SER A 209 -6.80 1.42 21.69
N GLY A 210 -7.02 0.16 21.31
CA GLY A 210 -5.99 -0.83 21.03
C GLY A 210 -6.47 -1.94 20.07
N PRO A 211 -6.87 -1.59 18.84
CA PRO A 211 -7.41 -2.55 17.87
C PRO A 211 -6.29 -3.45 17.33
N MET A 212 -6.14 -4.63 17.93
CA MET A 212 -5.07 -5.59 17.60
C MET A 212 -5.03 -6.00 16.12
N TYR A 213 -6.20 -6.06 15.46
CA TYR A 213 -6.32 -6.42 14.04
C TYR A 213 -5.50 -5.52 13.12
N SER A 214 -5.53 -4.20 13.34
CA SER A 214 -4.85 -3.23 12.47
C SER A 214 -3.34 -3.44 12.48
N ILE A 215 -2.78 -3.75 13.66
CA ILE A 215 -1.36 -4.06 13.83
C ILE A 215 -1.00 -5.39 13.17
N LEU A 216 -1.78 -6.46 13.42
CA LEU A 216 -1.59 -7.77 12.78
C LEU A 216 -1.65 -7.68 11.24
N HIS A 217 -2.56 -6.88 10.72
CA HIS A 217 -2.66 -6.62 9.28
C HIS A 217 -1.37 -6.01 8.72
N CYS A 218 -0.82 -4.99 9.38
CA CYS A 218 0.45 -4.38 8.97
C CYS A 218 1.63 -5.37 9.07
N VAL A 219 1.70 -6.15 10.16
CA VAL A 219 2.72 -7.21 10.34
C VAL A 219 2.65 -8.21 9.21
N ARG A 220 1.46 -8.75 8.92
CA ARG A 220 1.24 -9.69 7.81
C ARG A 220 1.67 -9.10 6.47
N ALA A 221 1.32 -7.84 6.19
CA ALA A 221 1.66 -7.18 4.93
C ALA A 221 3.18 -7.05 4.74
N LEU A 222 3.93 -6.67 5.80
CA LEU A 222 5.39 -6.61 5.76
C LEU A 222 6.03 -7.99 5.61
N LEU A 223 5.52 -8.99 6.34
CA LEU A 223 6.00 -10.37 6.23
C LEU A 223 5.79 -10.94 4.83
N SER A 224 4.72 -10.54 4.13
CA SER A 224 4.43 -11.01 2.78
C SER A 224 5.44 -10.53 1.72
N ASP A 225 6.18 -9.46 2.00
CA ASP A 225 7.25 -8.95 1.13
C ASP A 225 8.62 -9.59 1.42
N ILE A 226 8.73 -10.40 2.49
CA ILE A 226 9.99 -11.01 2.91
C ILE A 226 10.11 -12.42 2.31
N VAL A 227 11.29 -12.72 1.77
CA VAL A 227 11.70 -14.10 1.44
C VAL A 227 12.39 -14.70 2.68
N PRO A 228 11.79 -15.68 3.39
CA PRO A 228 12.32 -16.15 4.68
C PRO A 228 13.76 -16.65 4.62
N ARG A 229 14.15 -17.27 3.49
CA ARG A 229 15.51 -17.77 3.26
C ARG A 229 16.56 -16.67 3.21
N GLU A 230 16.18 -15.43 2.88
CA GLU A 230 17.10 -14.30 2.84
C GLU A 230 17.39 -13.75 4.24
N VAL A 231 16.46 -13.88 5.18
CA VAL A 231 16.55 -13.25 6.51
C VAL A 231 16.87 -14.20 7.65
N ILE A 232 16.67 -15.52 7.48
CA ILE A 232 16.80 -16.48 8.59
C ILE A 232 18.20 -16.55 9.21
N ASN A 233 19.24 -16.21 8.43
CA ASN A 233 20.62 -16.19 8.90
C ASN A 233 21.05 -14.83 9.48
N GLU A 234 20.21 -13.79 9.35
CA GLU A 234 20.47 -12.48 9.95
C GLU A 234 20.09 -12.51 11.44
N SER A 235 20.92 -11.90 12.29
CA SER A 235 20.76 -11.96 13.75
C SER A 235 19.41 -11.41 14.23
N GLY A 236 18.73 -12.17 15.08
CA GLY A 236 17.48 -11.78 15.76
C GLY A 236 16.20 -11.89 14.92
N TRP A 237 16.28 -12.36 13.66
CA TRP A 237 15.07 -12.61 12.86
C TRP A 237 14.28 -13.81 13.34
N LEU A 238 14.96 -14.90 13.73
CA LEU A 238 14.29 -16.09 14.25
C LEU A 238 13.51 -15.77 15.52
N ASP A 239 14.13 -15.03 16.45
CA ASP A 239 13.49 -14.58 17.69
C ASP A 239 12.28 -13.68 17.40
N LEU A 240 12.41 -12.78 16.43
CA LEU A 240 11.30 -11.91 16.00
C LEU A 240 10.14 -12.72 15.39
N PHE A 241 10.41 -13.73 14.57
CA PHE A 241 9.34 -14.61 14.05
C PHE A 241 8.66 -15.41 15.15
N GLN A 242 9.42 -15.95 16.10
CA GLN A 242 8.86 -16.64 17.26
C GLN A 242 7.99 -15.70 18.11
N LYS A 243 8.45 -14.46 18.33
CA LYS A 243 7.69 -13.43 19.02
C LYS A 243 6.38 -13.12 18.30
N ILE A 244 6.43 -12.84 17.00
CA ILE A 244 5.22 -12.55 16.21
C ILE A 244 4.23 -13.73 16.24
N LEU A 245 4.73 -14.98 16.16
CA LEU A 245 3.89 -16.16 16.26
C LEU A 245 3.20 -16.26 17.64
N SER A 246 3.96 -16.07 18.72
CA SER A 246 3.42 -16.04 20.09
C SER A 246 2.34 -14.98 20.23
N LEU A 247 2.62 -13.74 19.82
CA LEU A 247 1.66 -12.64 19.90
C LEU A 247 0.40 -12.92 19.08
N SER A 248 0.54 -13.55 17.91
CA SER A 248 -0.61 -13.93 17.09
C SER A 248 -1.52 -14.94 17.79
N LEU A 249 -0.95 -15.91 18.50
CA LEU A 249 -1.71 -16.87 19.32
C LEU A 249 -2.39 -16.16 20.51
N GLU A 250 -1.67 -15.25 21.18
CA GLU A 250 -2.24 -14.49 22.30
C GLU A 250 -3.40 -13.59 21.86
N VAL A 251 -3.34 -12.98 20.67
CA VAL A 251 -4.48 -12.22 20.11
C VAL A 251 -5.68 -13.13 19.90
N ALA A 252 -5.46 -14.35 19.38
CA ALA A 252 -6.53 -15.32 19.18
C ALA A 252 -7.18 -15.71 20.51
N ASP A 253 -6.38 -15.94 21.56
CA ASP A 253 -6.89 -16.24 22.90
C ASP A 253 -7.72 -15.10 23.47
N VAL A 254 -7.28 -13.85 23.31
CA VAL A 254 -8.00 -12.65 23.80
C VAL A 254 -9.32 -12.44 23.04
N ALA A 255 -9.34 -12.68 21.73
CA ALA A 255 -10.53 -12.50 20.90
C ALA A 255 -11.53 -13.66 20.97
N SER A 256 -11.05 -14.88 21.29
CA SER A 256 -11.81 -16.13 21.34
C SER A 256 -13.16 -16.02 22.05
N PRO A 257 -13.26 -15.45 23.28
CA PRO A 257 -14.54 -15.37 24.00
C PRO A 257 -15.64 -14.59 23.27
N THR A 258 -15.26 -13.66 22.38
CA THR A 258 -16.20 -12.87 21.59
C THR A 258 -16.50 -13.55 20.26
N VAL A 259 -15.48 -14.01 19.53
CA VAL A 259 -15.69 -14.59 18.19
C VAL A 259 -16.28 -16.00 18.23
N CYS A 260 -16.07 -16.75 19.31
CA CYS A 260 -16.61 -18.09 19.52
C CYS A 260 -17.93 -18.09 20.33
N ASN A 261 -18.48 -16.92 20.66
CA ASN A 261 -19.80 -16.84 21.26
C ASN A 261 -20.87 -17.11 20.18
N SER A 262 -21.89 -17.89 20.51
CA SER A 262 -23.04 -18.16 19.62
C SER A 262 -23.87 -16.91 19.29
N SER A 263 -23.72 -15.83 20.07
CA SER A 263 -24.29 -14.50 19.81
C SER A 263 -23.26 -13.40 20.10
N PRO A 264 -22.27 -13.19 19.22
CA PRO A 264 -21.16 -12.26 19.45
C PRO A 264 -21.60 -10.79 19.52
N GLU A 265 -22.71 -10.45 18.85
CA GLU A 265 -23.33 -9.11 18.87
C GLU A 265 -24.42 -8.98 19.96
N GLY A 266 -24.64 -10.02 20.77
CA GLY A 266 -25.65 -10.02 21.83
C GLY A 266 -27.08 -10.30 21.38
N TYR A 267 -27.31 -10.69 20.13
CA TYR A 267 -28.64 -11.15 19.70
C TYR A 267 -28.90 -12.56 20.19
N ILE A 268 -29.48 -12.71 21.37
CA ILE A 268 -30.11 -13.96 21.79
C ILE A 268 -31.51 -13.93 21.18
N PRO A 269 -31.86 -14.79 20.20
CA PRO A 269 -33.23 -14.89 19.74
C PRO A 269 -34.12 -15.14 20.96
N GLU A 270 -35.18 -14.36 21.12
CA GLU A 270 -36.20 -14.65 22.13
C GLU A 270 -36.59 -16.11 21.94
N THR A 271 -36.26 -16.96 22.92
CA THR A 271 -36.90 -18.26 23.03
C THR A 271 -38.37 -17.93 23.20
N SER A 272 -39.16 -18.14 22.14
CA SER A 272 -40.60 -18.04 22.19
C SER A 272 -41.08 -19.03 23.25
N ASP A 273 -41.37 -18.54 24.45
CA ASP A 273 -42.06 -19.31 25.46
C ASP A 273 -43.52 -19.52 25.02
N SER A 274 -44.03 -20.72 25.31
CA SER A 274 -45.39 -21.26 25.10
C SER A 274 -45.67 -21.82 23.70
N THR A 275 -45.89 -23.13 23.54
CA THR A 275 -47.00 -23.88 24.12
C THR A 275 -46.60 -25.31 24.53
N GLY A 276 -47.18 -25.78 25.64
CA GLY A 276 -46.65 -26.92 26.38
C GLY A 276 -47.09 -28.30 25.93
N GLU A 277 -46.41 -29.29 26.52
CA GLU A 277 -46.97 -30.60 26.76
C GLU A 277 -46.53 -31.04 28.17
N LYS A 278 -47.52 -31.10 29.06
CA LYS A 278 -47.42 -31.76 30.36
C LYS A 278 -47.20 -33.26 30.08
N CYS A 279 -46.02 -33.79 30.39
CA CYS A 279 -45.85 -35.23 30.49
C CYS A 279 -46.48 -35.70 31.81
N TYR A 280 -47.46 -36.59 31.69
CA TYR A 280 -48.45 -37.01 32.67
C TYR A 280 -47.83 -37.59 33.96
N THR A 281 -48.30 -37.11 35.11
CA THR A 281 -48.38 -37.92 36.34
C THR A 281 -49.61 -38.80 36.26
N LEU A 282 -49.41 -40.12 36.29
CA LEU A 282 -50.42 -41.08 36.73
C LEU A 282 -49.84 -41.83 37.94
N GLN A 283 -50.30 -41.45 39.13
CA GLN A 283 -50.24 -42.28 40.34
C GLN A 283 -51.68 -42.57 40.79
N GLY A 284 -51.92 -43.83 41.15
CA GLY A 284 -53.17 -44.41 41.66
C GLY A 284 -53.83 -45.27 40.59
N VAL A 285 -53.90 -46.59 40.69
CA VAL A 285 -54.36 -47.40 41.83
C VAL A 285 -53.71 -48.79 41.77
N ASP A 286 -53.14 -49.27 42.88
CA ASP A 286 -53.47 -50.58 43.46
C ASP A 286 -52.88 -50.72 44.88
N VAL A 287 -53.82 -50.93 45.81
CA VAL A 287 -53.75 -51.24 47.27
C VAL A 287 -53.37 -50.12 48.23
#